data_AF-A0A183CXU0-F1
#
_entry.id   AF-A0A183CXU0-F1
#
_cell.length_a   1.000
_cell.length_b   1.000
_cell.length_c   1.000
_cell.angle_alpha   90.00
_cell.angle_beta   90.00
_cell.angle_gamma   90.00
#
_symmetry.space_group_name_H-M   'P 1'
#
loop_
_entity.id
_entity.type
_entity.pdbx_description
1 polymer ?
#
loop_
_entity_poly.entity_id
_entity_poly.type
_entity_poly.pdbx_seq_one_letter_code
_entity_poly.pdbx_strand_id
1 'polypeptide(L)'
;MLFVKWRTKTAKGEPVFRGIEKLKAIFYPPVYRPGMKVRLYFHWFSMVDHEEGVPPIENVVIRYNPAIPRWQKAYCLGHFLLLLAIFFHFEFDRGQLSYLDFTLKLAFFVATMQCLGAFFDRKLALF
;
A
#
# COMPACT_ATOMS: atom_id res chain seq x y z
N MET A 1 3.73 27.01 0.70
CA MET A 1 4.36 27.40 1.98
C MET A 1 5.67 26.65 2.33
N LEU A 2 6.02 25.53 1.68
CA LEU A 2 7.20 24.71 2.03
C LEU A 2 8.56 25.41 1.81
N PHE A 3 8.76 26.11 0.69
CA PHE A 3 10.06 26.70 0.32
C PHE A 3 10.40 28.03 1.01
N VAL A 4 9.49 28.58 1.83
CA VAL A 4 9.67 29.88 2.52
C VAL A 4 9.90 29.70 4.02
N LYS A 5 9.80 28.46 4.52
CA LYS A 5 9.89 28.13 5.95
C LYS A 5 11.17 28.65 6.62
N TRP A 6 12.31 28.54 5.96
CA TRP A 6 13.61 29.00 6.47
C TRP A 6 13.71 30.53 6.66
N ARG A 7 12.79 31.31 6.07
CA ARG A 7 12.70 32.78 6.21
C ARG A 7 11.70 33.25 7.27
N THR A 8 11.08 32.32 8.01
CA THR A 8 10.09 32.67 9.04
C THR A 8 10.70 33.47 10.19
N LYS A 9 9.96 34.49 10.63
CA LYS A 9 10.30 35.36 11.75
C LYS A 9 9.31 35.17 12.89
N THR A 10 9.77 35.38 14.12
CA THR A 10 8.91 35.41 15.32
C THR A 10 8.09 36.71 15.35
N ALA A 11 7.13 36.81 16.28
CA ALA A 11 6.35 38.04 16.50
C ALA A 11 7.22 39.27 16.84
N LYS A 12 8.44 39.05 17.35
CA LYS A 12 9.43 40.09 17.65
C LYS A 12 10.33 40.44 16.45
N GLY A 13 10.09 39.87 15.27
CA GLY A 13 10.85 40.13 14.04
C GLY A 13 12.16 39.35 13.92
N GLU A 14 12.51 38.52 14.89
CA GLU A 14 13.74 37.72 14.87
C GLU A 14 13.60 36.45 14.02
N PRO A 15 14.66 36.02 13.31
CA PRO A 15 14.61 34.80 12.51
C PRO A 15 14.42 33.56 13.40
N VAL A 16 13.42 32.74 13.08
CA VAL A 16 13.13 31.48 13.79
C VAL A 16 14.25 30.47 13.56
N PHE A 17 14.73 30.35 12.31
CA PHE A 17 15.82 29.45 11.94
C PHE A 17 17.13 30.24 11.77
N ARG A 18 18.13 29.95 12.61
CA ARG A 18 19.43 30.64 12.63
C ARG A 18 20.57 29.70 12.22
N GLY A 19 21.51 30.18 11.40
CA GLY A 19 22.68 29.40 10.96
C GLY A 19 22.30 28.09 10.25
N ILE A 20 22.87 26.98 10.73
CA ILE A 20 22.67 25.61 10.19
C ILE A 20 21.21 25.17 10.26
N GLU A 21 20.41 25.72 11.19
CA GLU A 21 18.97 25.42 11.28
C GLU A 21 18.20 25.84 10.03
N LYS A 22 18.72 26.78 9.23
CA LYS A 22 18.13 27.13 7.93
C LYS A 22 18.24 25.99 6.92
N LEU A 23 19.35 25.25 6.91
CA LEU A 23 19.52 24.08 6.05
C LEU A 23 18.59 22.95 6.49
N LYS A 24 18.49 22.71 7.81
CA LYS A 24 17.54 21.74 8.36
C LYS A 24 16.11 22.09 7.98
N ALA A 25 15.70 23.37 7.98
CA ALA A 25 14.36 23.77 7.56
C ALA A 25 14.01 23.44 6.09
N ILE A 26 15.00 23.18 5.24
CA ILE A 26 14.81 22.78 3.82
C ILE A 26 14.66 21.27 3.70
N PHE A 27 15.50 20.49 4.41
CA PHE A 27 15.56 19.04 4.26
C PHE A 27 14.71 18.25 5.27
N TYR A 28 14.36 18.85 6.41
CA TYR A 28 13.59 18.19 7.46
C TYR A 28 12.09 18.31 7.21
N PRO A 29 11.24 17.55 7.93
CA PRO A 29 9.81 17.58 7.77
C PRO A 29 9.21 18.99 7.71
N PRO A 30 8.10 19.18 6.98
CA PRO A 30 7.37 20.44 6.91
C PRO A 30 7.01 21.03 8.28
N VAL A 31 6.82 20.20 9.30
CA VAL A 31 6.42 20.60 10.67
C VAL A 31 7.61 20.95 11.58
N TYR A 32 8.85 20.60 11.20
CA TYR A 32 10.06 20.82 12.02
C TYR A 32 10.24 22.26 12.54
N ARG A 33 10.57 22.42 13.83
CA ARG A 33 11.03 23.65 14.46
C ARG A 33 12.35 23.40 15.19
N PRO A 34 13.20 24.44 15.39
CA PRO A 34 14.42 24.28 16.16
C PRO A 34 14.10 23.72 17.56
N GLY A 35 14.83 22.68 17.96
CA GLY A 35 14.62 21.97 19.24
C GLY A 35 13.73 20.72 19.16
N MET A 36 13.03 20.48 18.04
CA MET A 36 12.25 19.25 17.88
C MET A 36 13.17 18.07 17.49
N LYS A 37 12.92 16.91 18.10
CA LYS A 37 13.60 15.66 17.73
C LYS A 37 13.06 15.12 16.40
N VAL A 38 13.97 14.72 15.51
CA VAL A 38 13.67 14.03 14.25
C VAL A 38 14.38 12.69 14.22
N ARG A 39 13.81 11.73 13.49
CA ARG A 39 14.40 10.42 13.23
C ARG A 39 14.55 10.22 11.73
N LEU A 40 15.63 9.56 11.30
CA LEU A 40 15.74 9.12 9.92
C LEU A 40 14.86 7.88 9.73
N TYR A 41 13.90 7.95 8.82
CA TYR A 41 13.08 6.83 8.41
C TYR A 41 13.43 6.46 6.97
N PHE A 42 14.22 5.39 6.82
CA PHE A 42 14.77 4.95 5.56
C PHE A 42 15.60 6.05 4.86
N HIS A 43 15.03 6.81 3.93
CA HIS A 43 15.70 7.93 3.24
C HIS A 43 15.12 9.31 3.56
N TRP A 44 14.08 9.39 4.41
CA TRP A 44 13.39 10.64 4.74
C TRP A 44 13.49 10.94 6.23
N PHE A 45 13.71 12.20 6.60
CA PHE A 45 13.58 12.59 8.00
C PHE A 45 12.10 12.62 8.38
N SER A 46 11.73 11.97 9.47
CA SER A 46 10.40 12.04 10.07
C SER A 46 10.48 12.66 11.45
N MET A 47 9.41 13.33 11.88
CA MET A 47 9.32 13.80 13.26
C MET A 47 9.30 12.57 14.18
N VAL A 48 10.03 12.63 15.28
CA VAL A 48 9.74 11.70 16.39
C VAL A 48 8.35 12.07 16.87
N ASP A 49 7.49 11.08 17.08
CA ASP A 49 6.14 11.30 17.59
C ASP A 49 6.28 12.00 18.94
N HIS A 50 6.00 13.30 18.97
CA HIS A 50 5.94 14.04 20.22
C HIS A 50 4.51 13.82 20.67
N GLU A 51 4.34 12.91 21.61
CA GLU A 51 3.11 12.76 22.37
C GLU A 51 2.83 14.10 23.06
N GLU A 52 2.09 14.97 22.37
CA GLU A 52 1.70 16.31 22.77
C GLU A 52 0.63 16.24 23.89
N GLY A 53 0.82 15.35 24.87
CA GLY A 53 -0.15 14.98 25.89
C GLY A 53 -1.43 14.32 25.33
N VAL A 54 -1.45 13.99 24.04
CA VAL A 54 -2.59 13.31 23.41
C VAL A 54 -2.50 11.83 23.80
N PRO A 55 -3.46 11.30 24.59
CA PRO A 55 -3.45 9.89 24.92
C PRO A 55 -3.48 9.09 23.62
N PRO A 56 -2.72 7.98 23.53
CA PRO A 56 -2.72 7.15 22.34
C PRO A 56 -4.17 6.74 22.07
N ILE A 57 -4.68 7.10 20.90
CA ILE A 57 -5.98 6.62 20.46
C ILE A 57 -5.83 5.10 20.38
N GLU A 58 -6.49 4.38 21.29
CA GLU A 58 -6.69 2.94 21.21
C GLU A 58 -7.57 2.66 19.99
N ASN A 59 -6.99 2.82 18.80
CA ASN A 59 -7.58 2.30 17.60
C ASN A 59 -7.59 0.80 17.81
N VAL A 60 -8.78 0.22 18.01
CA VAL A 60 -8.97 -1.22 17.90
C VAL A 60 -8.34 -1.58 16.57
N VAL A 61 -7.17 -2.24 16.60
CA VAL A 61 -6.49 -2.67 15.39
C VAL A 61 -7.36 -3.78 14.83
N ILE A 62 -8.38 -3.40 14.05
CA ILE A 62 -9.16 -4.32 13.26
C ILE A 62 -8.15 -4.91 12.30
N ARG A 63 -7.66 -6.12 12.59
CA ARG A 63 -6.80 -6.85 11.67
C ARG A 63 -7.60 -7.01 10.39
N TYR A 64 -7.24 -6.22 9.38
CA TYR A 64 -7.80 -6.28 8.03
C TYR A 64 -7.66 -7.68 7.41
N ASN A 65 -6.80 -8.53 8.00
CA ASN A 65 -6.57 -9.90 7.59
C ASN A 65 -7.08 -10.98 8.55
N PRO A 66 -8.37 -11.36 8.51
CA PRO A 66 -8.84 -12.61 9.11
C PRO A 66 -8.00 -13.80 8.64
N ALA A 67 -7.63 -14.66 9.59
CA ALA A 67 -6.88 -15.88 9.31
C ALA A 67 -7.72 -16.82 8.43
N ILE A 68 -7.32 -16.98 7.16
CA ILE A 68 -7.99 -17.90 6.23
C ILE A 68 -7.78 -19.36 6.72
N PRO A 69 -8.85 -20.16 6.90
CA PRO A 69 -8.78 -21.58 7.22
C PRO A 69 -7.86 -22.35 6.27
N ARG A 70 -7.13 -23.35 6.79
CA ARG A 70 -6.18 -24.15 5.99
C ARG A 70 -6.84 -24.85 4.80
N TRP A 71 -8.09 -25.29 4.94
CA TRP A 71 -8.86 -25.92 3.87
C TRP A 71 -9.16 -24.98 2.71
N GLN A 72 -9.50 -23.73 2.99
CA GLN A 72 -9.73 -22.72 1.94
C GLN A 72 -8.43 -22.42 1.18
N LYS A 73 -7.29 -22.37 1.87
CA LYS A 73 -5.98 -22.22 1.22
C LYS A 73 -5.65 -23.41 0.32
N ALA A 74 -5.88 -24.64 0.81
CA ALA A 74 -5.67 -25.86 0.03
C ALA A 74 -6.59 -25.92 -1.19
N TYR A 75 -7.86 -25.52 -1.03
CA TYR A 75 -8.82 -25.40 -2.12
C TYR A 75 -8.35 -24.38 -3.17
N CYS A 76 -7.96 -23.16 -2.76
CA CYS A 76 -7.45 -22.15 -3.67
C CYS A 76 -6.20 -22.61 -4.42
N LEU A 77 -5.28 -23.29 -3.72
CA LEU A 77 -4.06 -23.83 -4.32
C LEU A 77 -4.39 -24.93 -5.35
N GLY A 78 -5.26 -25.88 -4.99
CA GLY A 78 -5.67 -26.96 -5.89
C GLY A 78 -6.41 -26.43 -7.12
N HIS A 79 -7.31 -25.47 -6.94
CA HIS A 79 -8.04 -24.82 -8.03
C HIS A 79 -7.10 -24.05 -8.96
N PHE A 80 -6.09 -23.36 -8.41
CA PHE A 80 -5.05 -22.70 -9.19
C PHE A 80 -4.23 -23.69 -10.03
N LEU A 81 -3.81 -24.82 -9.45
CA LEU A 81 -3.07 -25.86 -10.18
C LEU A 81 -3.91 -26.47 -11.30
N LEU A 82 -5.21 -26.68 -11.07
CA LEU A 82 -6.12 -27.17 -12.11
C LEU A 82 -6.24 -26.16 -13.26
N LEU A 83 -6.43 -24.88 -12.95
CA LEU A 83 -6.48 -23.82 -13.97
C LEU A 83 -5.18 -23.73 -14.77
N LEU A 84 -4.04 -23.89 -14.11
CA LEU A 84 -2.73 -23.92 -14.75
C LEU A 84 -2.62 -25.11 -15.72
N ALA A 85 -3.08 -26.30 -15.33
CA ALA A 85 -3.09 -27.47 -16.20
C ALA A 85 -4.00 -27.26 -17.43
N ILE A 86 -5.19 -26.67 -17.23
CA ILE A 86 -6.12 -26.33 -18.31
C ILE A 86 -5.49 -25.28 -19.24
N PHE A 87 -4.77 -24.30 -18.69
CA PHE A 87 -4.07 -23.28 -19.45
C PHE A 87 -2.96 -23.88 -20.33
N PHE A 88 -2.12 -24.76 -19.78
CA PHE A 88 -1.07 -25.42 -20.58
C PHE A 88 -1.65 -26.28 -21.70
N HIS A 89 -2.75 -26.98 -21.44
CA HIS A 89 -3.44 -27.75 -22.47
C HIS A 89 -3.98 -26.83 -23.58
N PHE A 90 -4.58 -25.70 -23.20
CA PHE A 90 -5.01 -24.68 -24.16
C PHE A 90 -3.85 -24.08 -24.96
N GLU A 91 -2.71 -23.81 -24.34
CA GLU A 91 -1.52 -23.26 -25.01
C GLU A 91 -0.99 -24.21 -26.07
N PHE A 92 -0.95 -25.51 -25.76
CA PHE A 92 -0.54 -26.56 -26.69
C PHE A 92 -1.50 -26.65 -27.90
N ASP A 93 -2.80 -26.65 -27.65
CA ASP A 93 -3.82 -26.77 -28.68
C ASP A 93 -4.11 -25.46 -29.44
N ARG A 94 -3.50 -24.34 -29.01
CA ARG A 94 -3.82 -22.99 -29.49
C ARG A 94 -3.79 -22.84 -31.01
N GLY A 95 -2.84 -23.52 -31.67
CA GLY A 95 -2.68 -23.47 -33.12
C GLY A 95 -3.70 -24.30 -33.92
N GLN A 96 -4.46 -25.17 -33.25
CA GLN A 96 -5.41 -26.11 -33.87
C GLN A 96 -6.87 -25.76 -33.56
N LEU A 97 -7.11 -24.80 -32.67
CA LEU A 97 -8.44 -24.39 -32.22
C LEU A 97 -9.13 -23.49 -33.25
N SER A 98 -10.44 -23.70 -33.42
CA SER A 98 -11.31 -22.76 -34.13
C SER A 98 -11.39 -21.43 -33.40
N TYR A 99 -11.66 -20.33 -34.13
CA TYR A 99 -11.83 -19.00 -33.55
C TYR A 99 -12.91 -18.95 -32.46
N LEU A 100 -13.98 -19.73 -32.61
CA LEU A 100 -15.05 -19.81 -31.59
C LEU A 100 -14.54 -20.46 -30.30
N ASP A 101 -13.90 -21.62 -30.40
CA ASP A 101 -13.38 -22.36 -29.24
C ASP A 101 -12.27 -21.57 -28.54
N PHE A 102 -11.41 -20.92 -29.31
CA PHE A 102 -10.38 -20.02 -28.79
C PHE A 102 -10.99 -18.88 -27.98
N THR A 103 -12.01 -18.22 -28.54
CA THR A 103 -12.68 -17.08 -27.88
C THR A 103 -13.41 -17.50 -26.60
N LEU A 104 -14.09 -18.65 -26.62
CA LEU A 104 -14.76 -19.20 -25.44
C LEU A 104 -13.78 -19.58 -24.33
N LYS A 105 -12.69 -20.27 -24.67
CA LYS A 105 -11.63 -20.62 -23.70
C LYS A 105 -10.97 -19.36 -23.14
N LEU A 106 -10.69 -18.36 -23.97
CA LEU A 106 -10.15 -17.07 -23.53
C LEU A 106 -11.10 -16.35 -22.56
N ALA A 107 -12.39 -16.27 -22.90
CA ALA A 107 -13.41 -15.68 -22.03
C ALA A 107 -13.51 -16.40 -20.68
N PHE A 108 -13.44 -17.74 -20.69
CA PHE A 108 -13.40 -18.55 -19.47
C PHE A 108 -12.19 -18.21 -18.58
N PHE A 109 -10.98 -18.09 -19.16
CA PHE A 109 -9.78 -17.72 -18.38
C PHE A 109 -9.87 -16.31 -17.81
N VAL A 110 -10.34 -15.33 -18.60
CA VAL A 110 -10.52 -13.95 -18.14
C VAL A 110 -11.52 -13.90 -16.99
N ALA A 111 -12.70 -14.51 -17.15
CA ALA A 111 -13.71 -14.55 -16.10
C ALA A 111 -13.18 -15.19 -14.81
N THR A 112 -12.46 -16.30 -14.94
CA THR A 112 -11.91 -17.02 -13.78
C THR A 112 -10.84 -16.21 -13.05
N MET A 113 -9.94 -15.52 -13.78
CA MET A 113 -8.95 -14.63 -13.17
C MET A 113 -9.59 -13.42 -12.49
N GLN A 114 -10.66 -12.85 -13.07
CA GLN A 114 -11.42 -11.77 -12.43
C GLN A 114 -12.12 -12.25 -11.15
N CYS A 115 -12.73 -13.43 -11.16
CA CYS A 115 -13.34 -14.04 -9.96
C CYS A 115 -12.30 -14.33 -8.88
N LEU A 116 -11.11 -14.83 -9.25
CA LEU A 116 -10.02 -15.06 -8.32
C LEU A 116 -9.51 -13.75 -7.71
N GLY A 117 -9.35 -12.71 -8.52
CA GLY A 117 -9.03 -11.36 -8.06
C GLY A 117 -10.07 -10.85 -7.07
N ALA A 118 -11.36 -10.96 -7.41
CA ALA A 118 -12.47 -10.55 -6.55
C ALA A 118 -12.57 -11.38 -5.25
N PHE A 119 -12.14 -12.64 -5.25
CA PHE A 119 -12.08 -13.47 -4.04
C PHE A 119 -11.00 -12.98 -3.05
N PHE A 120 -9.86 -12.50 -3.55
CA PHE A 120 -8.78 -11.95 -2.71
C PHE A 120 -8.94 -10.47 -2.40
N ASP A 121 -9.63 -9.72 -3.27
CA ASP A 121 -10.01 -8.34 -3.03
C ASP A 121 -11.20 -8.31 -2.07
N ARG A 122 -10.94 -8.00 -0.80
CA ARG A 122 -11.88 -8.09 0.33
C ARG A 122 -13.03 -7.05 0.29
N LYS A 123 -13.58 -6.77 -0.88
CA LYS A 123 -14.77 -5.91 -1.09
C LYS A 123 -16.09 -6.68 -1.25
N LEU A 124 -16.13 -7.99 -1.00
CA LEU A 124 -17.38 -8.69 -0.69
C LEU A 124 -17.75 -8.47 0.78
N ALA A 125 -18.09 -7.22 1.11
CA ALA A 125 -18.84 -6.86 2.31
C ALA A 125 -20.33 -7.22 2.10
N LEU A 126 -20.61 -8.51 1.95
CA LEU A 126 -21.98 -9.02 1.88
C LEU A 126 -22.04 -10.31 2.68
N PHE A 127 -22.74 -10.17 3.81
CA PHE A 127 -23.02 -11.09 4.92
C PHE A 127 -21.95 -11.19 6.02
#